data_AF-A0A966DCZ0-F1
#
_entry.id   AF-A0A966DCZ0-F1
#
_cell.length_a   1.000
_cell.length_b   1.000
_cell.length_c   1.000
_cell.angle_alpha   90.00
_cell.angle_beta   90.00
_cell.angle_gamma   90.00
#
_symmetry.space_group_name_H-M   'P 1'
#
loop_
_entity.id
_entity.type
_entity.pdbx_description
1 polymer ?
#
loop_
_entity_poly.entity_id
_entity_poly.type
_entity_poly.pdbx_seq_one_letter_code
_entity_poly.pdbx_strand_id
1 'polypeptide(L)'
;MINYDNYQDTEKKKRHKNATETPRKRHESTQTIINNNDNNYNNKDIVEIVDYLNQVCNTKYLPSSKKTQSLINARLNESFTVDDFKTVIDKKYKEWSQDEKMNKFLRPETLFGTKFESYLNQKIGGNNERTTREAEKYSEGEDIARRAGILSF
;
A
#
# COMPACT_ATOMS: atom_id res chain seq x y z
N MET A 1 -41.32 43.72 -21.92
CA MET A 1 -40.24 44.72 -21.81
C MET A 1 -39.64 44.59 -20.42
N ILE A 2 -38.30 44.42 -20.35
CA ILE A 2 -37.35 44.66 -19.25
C ILE A 2 -37.82 45.69 -18.20
N ASN A 3 -37.44 45.70 -16.90
CA ASN A 3 -36.64 44.88 -15.97
C ASN A 3 -36.67 45.62 -14.59
N TYR A 4 -36.01 45.05 -13.56
CA TYR A 4 -35.57 45.69 -12.29
C TYR A 4 -36.61 45.92 -11.19
N ASP A 5 -36.45 45.22 -10.05
CA ASP A 5 -35.95 45.89 -8.85
C ASP A 5 -35.45 44.90 -7.79
N ASN A 6 -34.20 45.14 -7.37
CA ASN A 6 -33.48 44.49 -6.29
C ASN A 6 -33.17 45.61 -5.28
N TYR A 7 -33.71 45.57 -4.06
CA TYR A 7 -33.24 46.43 -2.96
C TYR A 7 -33.56 45.79 -1.58
N GLN A 8 -32.56 45.16 -0.96
CA GLN A 8 -31.85 45.51 0.29
C GLN A 8 -32.62 45.39 1.61
N ASP A 9 -32.10 44.55 2.54
CA ASP A 9 -31.94 44.91 3.97
C ASP A 9 -31.00 43.87 4.64
N THR A 10 -29.72 44.21 4.90
CA THR A 10 -29.09 44.48 6.24
C THR A 10 -28.86 43.26 7.14
N GLU A 11 -27.80 43.08 7.95
CA GLU A 11 -26.55 43.77 8.27
C GLU A 11 -25.65 42.84 9.12
N LYS A 12 -24.32 43.00 8.97
CA LYS A 12 -23.22 42.94 9.99
C LYS A 12 -22.84 41.65 10.78
N LYS A 13 -21.68 41.08 10.36
CA LYS A 13 -20.34 41.06 11.04
C LYS A 13 -20.20 40.62 12.53
N LYS A 14 -19.34 39.60 12.78
CA LYS A 14 -18.12 39.55 13.67
C LYS A 14 -17.71 38.07 13.94
N ARG A 15 -16.58 37.59 13.43
CA ARG A 15 -15.21 37.49 14.02
C ARG A 15 -15.00 36.50 15.19
N HIS A 16 -14.07 35.57 14.92
CA HIS A 16 -12.99 35.01 15.76
C HIS A 16 -13.06 33.58 16.33
N LYS A 17 -11.87 32.97 16.21
CA LYS A 17 -11.43 31.59 16.43
C LYS A 17 -11.35 31.27 17.93
N ASN A 18 -11.44 29.99 18.31
CA ASN A 18 -10.55 29.36 19.28
C ASN A 18 -10.73 27.82 19.35
N ALA A 19 -9.60 27.15 19.53
CA ALA A 19 -9.45 25.72 19.76
C ALA A 19 -10.08 25.28 21.10
N THR A 20 -10.49 24.02 21.19
CA THR A 20 -10.66 23.35 22.48
C THR A 20 -10.46 21.84 22.33
N GLU A 21 -9.77 21.31 23.33
CA GLU A 21 -9.18 19.98 23.41
C GLU A 21 -10.21 18.86 23.61
N THR A 22 -9.74 17.66 23.31
CA THR A 22 -10.36 16.33 23.47
C THR A 22 -10.97 16.03 24.84
N PRO A 23 -11.81 14.98 24.91
CA PRO A 23 -11.32 13.77 25.57
C PRO A 23 -11.51 12.50 24.70
N ARG A 24 -10.37 11.84 24.41
CA ARG A 24 -10.31 10.48 23.84
C ARG A 24 -10.87 9.49 24.87
N LYS A 25 -12.06 8.94 24.62
CA LYS A 25 -12.56 7.79 25.37
C LYS A 25 -11.77 6.53 25.00
N ARG A 26 -11.34 5.85 26.05
CA ARG A 26 -10.53 4.65 26.16
C ARG A 26 -11.24 3.49 25.44
N HIS A 27 -10.55 2.77 24.54
CA HIS A 27 -11.09 1.55 23.96
C HIS A 27 -11.04 0.43 25.00
N GLU A 28 -12.20 0.07 25.54
CA GLU A 28 -12.42 -1.20 26.24
C GLU A 28 -12.39 -2.32 25.21
N SER A 29 -11.56 -3.33 25.48
CA SER A 29 -11.53 -4.61 24.78
C SER A 29 -12.84 -5.35 25.04
N THR A 30 -13.76 -5.32 24.09
CA THR A 30 -14.93 -6.20 24.09
C THR A 30 -14.71 -7.36 23.13
N GLN A 31 -14.68 -8.55 23.73
CA GLN A 31 -14.77 -9.85 23.08
C GLN A 31 -16.10 -9.92 22.31
N THR A 32 -16.10 -9.67 21.00
CA THR A 32 -17.33 -9.74 20.20
C THR A 32 -17.61 -11.17 19.79
N ILE A 33 -18.72 -11.68 20.34
CA ILE A 33 -19.45 -12.91 20.05
C ILE A 33 -19.48 -13.24 18.54
N ILE A 34 -18.97 -14.43 18.19
CA ILE A 34 -18.99 -14.97 16.82
C ILE A 34 -20.32 -15.70 16.62
N ASN A 35 -21.19 -15.13 15.77
CA ASN A 35 -22.36 -15.82 15.25
C ASN A 35 -21.90 -16.74 14.11
N ASN A 36 -21.93 -18.05 14.34
CA ASN A 36 -21.70 -19.07 13.35
C ASN A 36 -22.86 -19.08 12.34
N ASN A 37 -22.56 -18.98 11.04
CA ASN A 37 -23.18 -19.76 9.96
C ASN A 37 -22.40 -19.54 8.64
N ASP A 38 -21.81 -20.64 8.15
CA ASP A 38 -21.42 -20.97 6.76
C ASP A 38 -20.21 -20.32 6.06
N ASN A 39 -19.11 -19.96 6.75
CA ASN A 39 -17.84 -19.55 6.09
C ASN A 39 -16.55 -19.83 6.89
N ASN A 40 -16.55 -20.83 7.79
CA ASN A 40 -15.48 -20.98 8.80
C ASN A 40 -14.07 -21.20 8.20
N TYR A 41 -13.95 -21.89 7.07
CA TYR A 41 -12.66 -22.13 6.41
C TYR A 41 -12.01 -20.83 5.86
N ASN A 42 -12.80 -19.90 5.33
CA ASN A 42 -12.28 -18.66 4.74
C ASN A 42 -11.73 -17.69 5.79
N ASN A 43 -12.20 -17.76 7.04
CA ASN A 43 -11.77 -16.81 8.06
C ASN A 43 -10.33 -17.06 8.51
N LYS A 44 -9.95 -18.34 8.71
CA LYS A 44 -8.58 -18.68 9.11
C LYS A 44 -7.56 -18.25 8.06
N ASP A 45 -7.85 -18.53 6.79
CA ASP A 45 -6.96 -18.17 5.67
C ASP A 45 -6.83 -16.66 5.53
N ILE A 46 -7.93 -15.91 5.65
CA ILE A 46 -7.90 -14.43 5.64
C ILE A 46 -7.04 -13.89 6.78
N VAL A 47 -7.23 -14.41 8.01
CA VAL A 47 -6.44 -13.99 9.18
C VAL A 47 -4.96 -14.26 8.93
N GLU A 48 -4.62 -15.46 8.47
CA GLU A 48 -3.23 -15.84 8.20
C GLU A 48 -2.58 -14.95 7.13
N ILE A 49 -3.27 -14.68 6.02
CA ILE A 49 -2.77 -13.82 4.94
C ILE A 49 -2.56 -12.39 5.43
N VAL A 50 -3.51 -11.84 6.19
CA VAL A 50 -3.44 -10.46 6.68
C VAL A 50 -2.37 -10.31 7.77
N ASP A 51 -2.24 -11.28 8.66
CA ASP A 51 -1.21 -11.29 9.69
C ASP A 51 0.18 -11.39 9.06
N TYR A 52 0.35 -12.22 8.03
CA TYR A 52 1.61 -12.31 7.29
C TYR A 52 1.97 -10.98 6.60
N LEU A 53 1.00 -10.35 5.92
CA LEU A 53 1.19 -9.02 5.32
C LEU A 53 1.61 -7.98 6.37
N ASN A 54 0.95 -7.98 7.53
CA ASN A 54 1.25 -7.06 8.62
C ASN A 54 2.66 -7.27 9.17
N GLN A 55 3.06 -8.53 9.36
CA GLN A 55 4.38 -8.92 9.83
C GLN A 55 5.47 -8.46 8.86
N VAL A 56 5.33 -8.76 7.57
CA VAL A 56 6.35 -8.46 6.56
C VAL A 56 6.44 -6.96 6.27
N CYS A 57 5.30 -6.30 6.07
CA CYS A 57 5.27 -4.88 5.67
C CYS A 57 5.28 -3.90 6.85
N ASN A 58 5.34 -4.39 8.10
CA ASN A 58 5.20 -3.60 9.32
C ASN A 58 3.93 -2.72 9.32
N THR A 59 2.79 -3.36 9.02
CA THR A 59 1.47 -2.69 8.92
C THR A 59 0.47 -3.26 9.92
N LYS A 60 -0.76 -2.71 9.94
CA LYS A 60 -1.81 -3.05 10.91
C LYS A 60 -3.19 -3.20 10.24
N TYR A 61 -3.23 -3.81 9.06
CA TYR A 61 -4.48 -4.12 8.37
C TYR A 61 -5.33 -5.07 9.20
N LEU A 62 -6.64 -4.87 9.18
CA LEU A 62 -7.57 -5.70 9.94
C LEU A 62 -8.11 -6.84 9.06
N PRO A 63 -8.05 -8.10 9.52
CA PRO A 63 -8.65 -9.23 8.78
C PRO A 63 -10.18 -9.13 8.72
N SER A 64 -10.80 -8.33 9.60
CA SER A 64 -12.23 -8.03 9.59
C SER A 64 -12.66 -6.96 8.56
N SER A 65 -11.70 -6.33 7.86
CA SER A 65 -12.00 -5.32 6.83
C SER A 65 -12.72 -5.97 5.65
N LYS A 66 -13.97 -5.58 5.40
CA LYS A 66 -14.79 -6.09 4.28
C LYS A 66 -14.07 -6.01 2.93
N LYS A 67 -13.34 -4.91 2.70
CA LYS A 67 -12.61 -4.71 1.44
C LYS A 67 -11.44 -5.68 1.31
N THR A 68 -10.67 -5.87 2.38
CA THR A 68 -9.56 -6.84 2.42
C THR A 68 -10.08 -8.27 2.24
N GLN A 69 -11.13 -8.63 2.97
CA GLN A 69 -11.80 -9.93 2.85
C GLN A 69 -12.29 -10.17 1.43
N SER A 70 -12.94 -9.19 0.81
CA SER A 70 -13.46 -9.32 -0.56
C SER A 70 -12.34 -9.58 -1.57
N LEU A 71 -11.19 -8.92 -1.43
CA LEU A 71 -10.04 -9.12 -2.32
C LEU A 71 -9.41 -10.49 -2.13
N ILE A 72 -9.25 -10.94 -0.89
CA ILE A 72 -8.69 -12.27 -0.58
C ILE A 72 -9.63 -13.37 -1.06
N ASN A 73 -10.92 -13.30 -0.69
CA ASN A 73 -11.92 -14.28 -1.11
C ASN A 73 -12.02 -14.39 -2.63
N ALA A 74 -11.90 -13.28 -3.36
CA ALA A 74 -11.90 -13.31 -4.82
C ALA A 74 -10.79 -14.21 -5.38
N ARG A 75 -9.57 -14.16 -4.83
CA ARG A 75 -8.45 -14.99 -5.29
C ARG A 75 -8.53 -16.43 -4.77
N LEU A 76 -9.01 -16.64 -3.54
CA LEU A 76 -9.26 -17.99 -3.03
C LEU A 76 -10.30 -18.73 -3.91
N ASN A 77 -11.35 -18.03 -4.35
CA ASN A 77 -12.34 -18.57 -5.29
C ASN A 77 -11.79 -18.85 -6.70
N GLU A 78 -10.70 -18.18 -7.07
CA GLU A 78 -9.94 -18.44 -8.31
C GLU A 78 -8.94 -19.61 -8.15
N SER A 79 -9.02 -20.37 -7.05
CA SER A 79 -8.14 -21.50 -6.72
C SER A 79 -6.70 -21.14 -6.36
N PHE A 80 -6.43 -19.88 -5.99
CA PHE A 80 -5.16 -19.51 -5.39
C PHE A 80 -5.10 -19.93 -3.92
N THR A 81 -3.91 -20.27 -3.45
CA THR A 81 -3.66 -20.77 -2.09
C THR A 81 -3.09 -19.69 -1.19
N VAL A 82 -3.18 -19.86 0.13
CA VAL A 82 -2.54 -18.97 1.13
C VAL A 82 -1.05 -18.76 0.83
N ASP A 83 -0.34 -19.79 0.37
CA ASP A 83 1.08 -19.69 0.03
C ASP A 83 1.34 -18.85 -1.22
N ASP A 84 0.41 -18.79 -2.18
CA ASP A 84 0.48 -17.87 -3.30
C ASP A 84 0.39 -16.40 -2.84
N PHE A 85 -0.47 -16.12 -1.86
CA PHE A 85 -0.54 -14.77 -1.27
C PHE A 85 0.77 -14.40 -0.59
N LYS A 86 1.34 -15.29 0.23
CA LYS A 86 2.64 -15.08 0.89
C LYS A 86 3.74 -14.83 -0.15
N THR A 87 3.74 -15.60 -1.24
CA THR A 87 4.69 -15.43 -2.36
C THR A 87 4.58 -14.05 -3.01
N VAL A 88 3.36 -13.56 -3.27
CA VAL A 88 3.14 -12.20 -3.81
C VAL A 88 3.63 -11.13 -2.84
N ILE A 89 3.33 -11.29 -1.55
CA ILE A 89 3.78 -10.37 -0.48
C ILE A 89 5.31 -10.31 -0.48
N ASP A 90 6.01 -11.45 -0.46
CA ASP A 90 7.47 -11.50 -0.41
C ASP A 90 8.11 -10.88 -1.65
N LYS A 91 7.60 -11.22 -2.84
CA LYS A 91 8.10 -10.67 -4.11
C LYS A 91 7.98 -9.15 -4.13
N LYS A 92 6.82 -8.63 -3.75
CA LYS A 92 6.55 -7.18 -3.80
C LYS A 92 7.20 -6.42 -2.67
N TYR A 93 7.28 -7.01 -1.48
CA TYR A 93 8.06 -6.43 -0.40
C TYR A 93 9.53 -6.30 -0.79
N LYS A 94 10.14 -7.35 -1.35
CA LYS A 94 11.54 -7.32 -1.80
C LYS A 94 11.77 -6.28 -2.90
N GLU A 95 10.81 -6.10 -3.81
CA GLU A 95 10.92 -5.15 -4.92
C GLU A 95 10.67 -3.70 -4.48
N TRP A 96 9.68 -3.45 -3.62
CA TRP A 96 9.16 -2.10 -3.37
C TRP A 96 9.51 -1.54 -1.99
N SER A 97 9.94 -2.34 -1.02
CA SER A 97 10.20 -1.86 0.34
C SER A 97 11.28 -0.77 0.41
N GLN A 98 12.31 -0.86 -0.45
CA GLN A 98 13.42 0.09 -0.52
C GLN A 98 13.19 1.23 -1.52
N ASP A 99 12.10 1.19 -2.30
CA ASP A 99 11.77 2.23 -3.25
C ASP A 99 10.81 3.24 -2.60
N GLU A 100 11.25 4.49 -2.47
CA GLU A 100 10.51 5.58 -1.83
C GLU A 100 9.13 5.85 -2.47
N LYS A 101 9.00 5.60 -3.77
CA LYS A 101 7.76 5.83 -4.52
C LYS A 101 6.86 4.61 -4.46
N MET A 102 7.45 3.42 -4.44
CA MET A 102 6.71 2.17 -4.60
C MET A 102 6.28 1.54 -3.27
N ASN A 103 6.99 1.79 -2.16
CA ASN A 103 6.69 1.19 -0.86
C ASN A 103 5.22 1.41 -0.39
N LYS A 104 4.61 2.55 -0.74
CA LYS A 104 3.23 2.92 -0.40
C LYS A 104 2.16 2.03 -1.04
N PHE A 105 2.55 1.19 -2.00
CA PHE A 105 1.69 0.23 -2.68
C PHE A 105 1.72 -1.17 -2.06
N LEU A 106 2.44 -1.36 -0.96
CA LEU A 106 2.40 -2.59 -0.15
C LEU A 106 1.11 -2.65 0.69
N ARG A 107 -0.04 -2.72 0.01
CA ARG A 107 -1.39 -2.70 0.60
C ARG A 107 -2.27 -3.79 -0.02
N PRO A 108 -3.30 -4.30 0.69
CA PRO A 108 -4.19 -5.34 0.16
C PRO A 108 -4.80 -4.99 -1.21
N GLU A 109 -5.23 -3.74 -1.42
CA GLU A 109 -5.84 -3.34 -2.70
C GLU A 109 -4.92 -3.47 -3.90
N THR A 110 -3.63 -3.26 -3.70
CA THR A 110 -2.66 -3.32 -4.79
C THR A 110 -2.15 -4.74 -4.95
N LEU A 111 -1.79 -5.41 -3.85
CA LEU A 111 -1.23 -6.75 -3.90
C LEU A 111 -2.24 -7.80 -4.36
N PHE A 112 -3.50 -7.70 -3.93
CA PHE A 112 -4.56 -8.70 -4.19
C PHE A 112 -5.57 -8.22 -5.25
N GLY A 113 -5.22 -7.15 -5.96
CA GLY A 113 -6.01 -6.62 -7.08
C GLY A 113 -5.92 -7.51 -8.33
N THR A 114 -6.30 -6.95 -9.47
CA THR A 114 -6.36 -7.66 -10.77
C THR A 114 -5.01 -8.14 -11.29
N LYS A 115 -3.90 -7.63 -10.73
CA LYS A 115 -2.53 -8.01 -11.12
C LYS A 115 -1.95 -9.15 -10.28
N PHE A 116 -2.74 -9.78 -9.41
CA PHE A 116 -2.28 -10.82 -8.48
C PHE A 116 -1.50 -11.95 -9.18
N GLU A 117 -2.09 -12.60 -10.19
CA GLU A 117 -1.45 -13.68 -10.93
C GLU A 117 -0.16 -13.22 -11.64
N SER A 118 -0.14 -11.98 -12.15
CA SER A 118 1.05 -11.41 -12.76
C SER A 118 2.18 -11.23 -11.75
N TYR A 119 1.86 -10.82 -10.52
CA TYR A 119 2.83 -10.71 -9.43
C TYR A 119 3.31 -12.09 -8.97
N LEU A 120 2.40 -13.05 -8.86
CA LEU A 120 2.71 -14.43 -8.50
C LEU A 120 3.68 -15.06 -9.50
N ASN A 121 3.50 -14.82 -10.79
CA ASN A 121 4.34 -15.36 -11.86
C ASN A 121 5.55 -14.49 -12.22
N GLN A 122 5.78 -13.37 -11.52
CA GLN A 122 6.91 -12.50 -11.82
C GLN A 122 8.25 -13.20 -11.55
N LYS A 123 9.16 -13.13 -12.53
CA LYS A 123 10.55 -13.63 -12.41
C LYS A 123 11.36 -12.70 -11.50
N ILE A 124 12.03 -13.28 -10.51
CA ILE A 124 12.91 -12.57 -9.59
C ILE A 124 14.24 -12.33 -10.34
N GLY A 125 14.45 -11.14 -10.92
CA GLY A 125 15.72 -10.80 -11.59
C GLY A 125 15.68 -9.76 -12.71
N GLY A 126 14.52 -9.23 -13.13
CA GLY A 126 14.44 -8.42 -14.36
C GLY A 126 14.80 -6.93 -14.27
N ASN A 127 14.75 -6.32 -13.08
CA ASN A 127 14.70 -4.85 -13.00
C ASN A 127 15.85 -4.19 -12.22
N ASN A 128 16.58 -4.93 -11.37
CA ASN A 128 17.62 -4.33 -10.51
C ASN A 128 19.05 -4.47 -11.08
N GLU A 129 19.26 -5.22 -12.16
CA GLU A 129 20.58 -5.36 -12.79
C GLU A 129 20.90 -4.26 -13.81
N ARG A 130 19.91 -3.47 -14.26
CA ARG A 130 20.18 -2.37 -15.20
C ARG A 130 20.84 -1.17 -14.53
N THR A 131 20.48 -0.87 -13.28
CA THR A 131 21.04 0.29 -12.56
C THR A 131 22.48 0.07 -12.11
N THR A 132 22.88 -1.17 -11.78
CA THR A 132 24.26 -1.48 -11.36
C THR A 132 25.23 -1.53 -12.54
N ARG A 133 24.83 -2.15 -13.66
CA ARG A 133 25.72 -2.23 -14.85
C ARG A 133 25.94 -0.88 -15.52
N GLU A 134 24.97 0.04 -15.47
CA GLU A 134 25.17 1.41 -15.95
C GLU A 134 26.09 2.20 -15.02
N ALA A 135 25.91 2.12 -13.68
CA ALA A 135 26.78 2.79 -12.72
C ALA A 135 28.25 2.29 -12.75
N GLU A 136 28.46 0.98 -12.90
CA GLU A 136 29.79 0.39 -13.04
C GLU A 136 30.49 0.85 -14.33
N LYS A 137 29.75 0.91 -15.45
CA LYS A 137 30.27 1.41 -16.74
C LYS A 137 30.71 2.88 -16.68
N TYR A 138 30.02 3.72 -15.90
CA TYR A 138 30.43 5.12 -15.69
C TYR A 138 31.65 5.24 -14.77
N SER A 139 31.77 4.39 -13.74
CA SER A 139 32.95 4.36 -12.88
C SER A 139 34.20 3.88 -13.63
N GLU A 140 34.07 2.84 -14.45
CA GLU A 140 35.18 2.30 -15.25
C GLU A 140 35.61 3.28 -16.34
N GLY A 141 34.65 3.99 -16.97
CA GLY A 141 34.93 5.05 -17.93
C GLY A 141 35.68 6.24 -17.33
N GLU A 142 35.32 6.69 -16.11
CA GLU A 142 36.05 7.74 -15.41
C GLU A 142 37.46 7.29 -15.01
N ASP A 143 37.63 6.06 -14.54
CA ASP A 143 38.94 5.54 -14.12
C ASP A 143 39.89 5.37 -15.32
N ILE A 144 39.37 4.95 -16.47
CA ILE A 144 40.12 4.93 -17.74
C ILE A 144 40.50 6.37 -18.15
N ALA A 145 39.58 7.33 -18.06
CA ALA A 145 39.83 8.72 -18.44
C ALA A 145 40.86 9.41 -17.52
N ARG A 146 40.86 9.09 -16.22
CA ARG A 146 41.88 9.54 -15.25
C ARG A 146 43.25 8.93 -15.55
N ARG A 147 43.30 7.62 -15.83
CA ARG A 147 44.55 6.91 -16.18
C ARG A 147 45.15 7.41 -17.50
N ALA A 148 44.31 7.77 -18.46
CA ALA A 148 44.71 8.34 -19.75
C ALA A 148 45.06 9.85 -19.68
N GLY A 149 44.85 10.50 -18.53
CA GLY A 149 45.20 11.91 -18.32
C GLY A 149 44.26 12.92 -19.02
N ILE A 150 43.04 12.50 -19.39
CA ILE A 150 42.09 13.34 -20.15
C ILE A 150 41.29 14.28 -19.22
N LEU A 151 41.11 13.90 -17.96
CA LEU A 151 40.49 14.73 -16.92
C LEU A 151 41.56 15.08 -15.87
N SER A 152 41.88 16.35 -15.74
CA SER A 152 42.73 16.91 -14.68
C SER A 152 41.89 17.81 -13.76
N PHE A 153 42.23 17.81 -12.47
CA PHE A 153 41.54 18.50 -11.37
C PHE A 153 41.38 20.01 -11.59
#